data_AF-A0A6J3BSF5-F1
#
_entry.id   AF-A0A6J3BSF5-F1
#
_cell.length_a   1.000
_cell.length_b   1.000
_cell.length_c   1.000
_cell.angle_alpha   90.00
_cell.angle_beta   90.00
_cell.angle_gamma   90.00
#
_symmetry.space_group_name_H-M   'P 1'
#
loop_
_entity.id
_entity.type
_entity.pdbx_description
1 polymer ?
#
loop_
_entity_poly.entity_id
_entity_poly.type
_entity_poly.pdbx_seq_one_letter_code
_entity_poly.pdbx_strand_id
1 'polypeptide(L)'
;MAQNNSNSTMEMGTSDQVLVFTKRNKRLTFVLAIVAMVAIIGVVVALVVVFSGDKGGDAEPIISTTASTPTIETTTEIPDSSSTVSTTTTSTEPPGGPELDLESIIGEAFSPPSFDATWSTGNNVIIRAENGDLELYDIEANTTKRLVTNTSEVRISKYTRKLHFLFVYIFNFQVYRHSFLALYSSINVDSQTSVSIVPPGLSTRSNEAFLQNLVWGPSGTALAFVYLNNIYYKSNLTNEAQQITTSGQLDVIYNGIPDWVYEEEVFSSNNALWFSADGTKLAFATFNDTEVRTMKVPRYGVPGSLEYQYTLHHAIRYPKPGTTNPTVTVTIQDLGSNANTVFSAPSDLNE
;
A
#
# COMPACT_ATOMS: atom_id res chain seq x y z
N MET A 1 73.56 -41.92 33.59
CA MET A 1 73.70 -41.40 32.21
C MET A 1 72.31 -41.35 31.59
N ALA A 2 72.01 -40.24 30.91
CA ALA A 2 70.73 -39.85 30.27
C ALA A 2 70.17 -40.93 29.29
N GLN A 3 68.92 -40.95 28.83
CA GLN A 3 67.92 -39.93 28.46
C GLN A 3 66.50 -40.51 28.65
N ASN A 4 65.52 -39.78 29.19
CA ASN A 4 64.55 -38.87 28.55
C ASN A 4 63.59 -39.53 27.53
N ASN A 5 62.31 -39.68 27.90
CA ASN A 5 61.20 -39.53 26.95
C ASN A 5 59.89 -39.11 27.64
N SER A 6 59.24 -38.19 26.95
CA SER A 6 58.11 -37.31 27.22
C SER A 6 56.80 -38.01 27.61
N ASN A 7 56.08 -37.44 28.59
CA ASN A 7 54.66 -37.74 28.85
C ASN A 7 53.86 -36.44 28.67
N SER A 8 52.91 -36.43 27.73
CA SER A 8 52.00 -35.32 27.48
C SER A 8 50.79 -35.40 28.42
N THR A 9 50.59 -34.37 29.23
CA THR A 9 49.37 -34.15 30.01
C THR A 9 48.69 -32.86 29.58
N MET A 10 47.38 -32.94 29.41
CA MET A 10 46.46 -31.88 29.01
C MET A 10 46.57 -30.65 29.92
N GLU A 11 46.77 -29.47 29.34
CA GLU A 11 46.42 -28.19 29.96
C GLU A 11 45.20 -27.60 29.25
N MET A 12 44.17 -27.35 30.04
CA MET A 12 42.93 -26.68 29.66
C MET A 12 43.20 -25.18 29.70
N GLY A 13 43.51 -24.58 28.55
CA GLY A 13 43.76 -23.15 28.44
C GLY A 13 42.48 -22.34 28.63
N THR A 14 42.36 -21.64 29.76
CA THR A 14 41.47 -20.49 29.92
C THR A 14 42.03 -19.32 29.13
N SER A 15 41.42 -18.97 27.99
CA SER A 15 41.76 -17.76 27.24
C SER A 15 40.84 -16.62 27.64
N ASP A 16 41.31 -15.78 28.56
CA ASP A 16 40.80 -14.42 28.78
C ASP A 16 41.21 -13.55 27.57
N GLN A 17 40.30 -13.40 26.60
CA GLN A 17 40.42 -12.38 25.56
C GLN A 17 39.83 -11.06 26.09
N VAL A 18 40.72 -10.19 26.55
CA VAL A 18 40.41 -8.80 26.92
C VAL A 18 40.01 -8.02 25.65
N LEU A 19 38.73 -7.67 25.53
CA LEU A 19 38.21 -6.77 24.50
C LEU A 19 38.74 -5.35 24.74
N VAL A 20 39.76 -4.95 23.97
CA VAL A 20 40.20 -3.55 23.89
C VAL A 20 39.19 -2.76 23.04
N PHE A 21 38.24 -2.11 23.69
CA PHE A 21 37.38 -1.12 23.05
C PHE A 21 38.21 0.14 22.72
N THR A 22 38.68 0.25 21.49
CA THR A 22 39.13 1.53 20.94
C THR A 22 37.90 2.40 20.72
N LYS A 23 37.73 3.42 21.58
CA LYS A 23 36.69 4.44 21.49
C LYS A 23 36.89 5.27 20.23
N ARG A 24 36.33 4.80 19.10
CA ARG A 24 36.31 5.52 17.83
C ARG A 24 35.52 6.83 18.01
N ASN A 25 36.18 7.95 17.76
CA ASN A 25 35.62 9.29 17.97
C ASN A 25 34.46 9.57 17.00
N LYS A 26 33.23 9.24 17.42
CA LYS A 26 31.98 9.38 16.64
C LYS A 26 31.78 10.79 16.06
N ARG A 27 32.34 11.83 16.71
CA ARG A 27 32.26 13.22 16.23
C ARG A 27 33.02 13.46 14.92
N LEU A 28 34.18 12.85 14.72
CA LEU A 28 34.99 13.07 13.51
C LEU A 28 34.35 12.39 12.28
N THR A 29 33.80 11.20 12.47
CA THR A 29 33.08 10.46 11.41
C THR A 29 31.78 11.18 11.00
N PHE A 30 31.09 11.80 11.97
CA PHE A 30 29.87 12.55 11.72
C PHE A 30 30.13 13.87 10.97
N VAL A 31 31.21 14.59 11.32
CA VAL A 31 31.59 15.83 10.61
C VAL A 31 32.02 15.54 9.17
N LEU A 32 32.79 14.47 8.93
CA LEU A 32 33.18 14.06 7.57
C LEU A 32 31.97 13.65 6.72
N ALA A 33 30.97 12.99 7.32
CA ALA A 33 29.73 12.61 6.63
C ALA A 33 28.88 13.84 6.23
N ILE A 34 28.78 14.85 7.11
CA ILE A 34 28.07 16.10 6.80
C ILE A 34 28.77 16.88 5.69
N VAL A 35 30.09 17.01 5.74
CA VAL A 35 30.86 17.71 4.70
C VAL A 35 30.71 17.02 3.34
N ALA A 36 30.73 15.68 3.30
CA ALA A 36 30.48 14.93 2.08
C ALA A 36 29.04 15.13 1.55
N MET A 37 28.04 15.15 2.43
CA MET A 37 26.65 15.36 2.03
C MET A 37 26.41 16.77 1.46
N VAL A 38 26.96 17.81 2.08
CA VAL A 38 26.83 19.20 1.62
C VAL A 38 27.53 19.38 0.26
N ALA A 39 28.67 18.73 0.04
CA ALA A 39 29.35 18.77 -1.26
C ALA A 39 28.52 18.10 -2.37
N ILE A 40 27.87 16.97 -2.08
CA ILE A 40 26.99 16.27 -3.04
C ILE A 40 25.77 17.13 -3.38
N ILE A 41 25.14 17.76 -2.39
CA ILE A 41 23.99 18.66 -2.62
C ILE A 41 24.41 19.86 -3.47
N GLY A 42 25.57 20.46 -3.20
CA GLY A 42 26.10 21.57 -4.00
C GLY A 42 26.31 21.21 -5.48
N VAL A 43 26.81 20.00 -5.77
CA VAL A 43 27.00 19.51 -7.14
C VAL A 43 25.66 19.23 -7.84
N VAL A 44 24.69 18.66 -7.13
CA VAL A 44 23.35 18.38 -7.68
C VAL A 44 22.59 19.68 -7.99
N VAL A 45 22.64 20.67 -7.11
CA VAL A 45 22.01 21.98 -7.35
C VAL A 45 22.68 22.72 -8.51
N ALA A 46 24.01 22.68 -8.61
CA ALA A 46 24.72 23.27 -9.74
C ALA A 46 24.36 22.59 -11.08
N LEU A 47 24.22 21.26 -11.10
CA LEU A 47 23.79 20.53 -12.29
C LEU A 47 22.34 20.87 -12.67
N VAL A 48 21.42 20.95 -11.71
CA VAL A 48 20.02 21.28 -11.99
C VAL A 48 19.87 22.71 -12.51
N VAL A 49 20.63 23.66 -11.98
CA VAL A 49 20.59 25.07 -12.42
C VAL A 49 21.28 25.28 -13.77
N VAL A 50 22.33 24.52 -14.09
CA VAL A 50 23.02 24.63 -15.39
C VAL A 50 22.29 23.89 -16.52
N PHE A 51 21.54 22.81 -16.21
CA PHE A 51 20.77 22.05 -17.21
C PHE A 51 19.31 22.47 -17.37
N SER A 52 18.76 23.26 -16.44
CA SER A 52 17.40 23.82 -16.56
C SER A 52 17.47 25.27 -17.01
N GLY A 53 17.82 25.48 -18.29
CA GLY A 53 17.72 26.78 -18.92
C GLY A 53 16.26 27.16 -19.13
N ASP A 54 15.60 27.68 -18.09
CA ASP A 54 14.25 28.26 -18.20
C ASP A 54 14.35 29.78 -18.03
N LYS A 55 14.24 30.50 -19.14
CA LYS A 55 14.09 31.96 -19.15
C LYS A 55 12.61 32.26 -18.91
N GLY A 56 12.28 32.67 -17.68
CA GLY A 56 10.93 33.12 -17.33
C GLY A 56 10.46 34.22 -18.28
N GLY A 57 9.33 33.98 -18.95
CA GLY A 57 8.60 34.96 -19.74
C GLY A 57 7.63 35.76 -18.86
N ASP A 58 7.53 37.06 -19.14
CA ASP A 58 6.66 38.02 -18.45
C ASP A 58 5.18 37.66 -18.58
N ALA A 59 4.44 37.73 -17.47
CA ALA A 59 2.99 37.54 -17.44
C ALA A 59 2.25 38.89 -17.58
N GLU A 60 1.33 38.99 -18.55
CA GLU A 60 0.42 40.13 -18.67
C GLU A 60 -0.75 40.07 -17.65
N PRO A 61 -1.29 41.22 -17.19
CA PRO A 61 -2.32 41.26 -16.16
C PRO A 61 -3.72 40.95 -16.71
N ILE A 62 -4.48 40.13 -15.99
CA ILE A 62 -5.86 39.79 -16.32
C ILE A 62 -6.80 40.89 -15.81
N ILE A 63 -7.59 41.48 -16.72
CA ILE A 63 -8.64 42.46 -16.42
C ILE A 63 -9.87 41.74 -15.85
N SER A 64 -10.27 42.13 -14.63
CA SER A 64 -11.50 41.64 -13.98
C SER A 64 -12.72 42.37 -14.56
N THR A 65 -13.67 41.63 -15.13
CA THR A 65 -14.98 42.15 -15.54
C THR A 65 -16.04 41.57 -14.62
N THR A 66 -16.64 42.42 -13.79
CA THR A 66 -17.77 42.12 -12.91
C THR A 66 -19.03 41.88 -13.74
N ALA A 67 -19.65 40.71 -13.59
CA ALA A 67 -20.99 40.43 -14.10
C ALA A 67 -21.92 40.11 -12.91
N SER A 68 -23.05 40.83 -12.87
CA SER A 68 -24.07 40.82 -11.83
C SER A 68 -25.04 39.64 -11.97
N THR A 69 -25.38 39.02 -10.85
CA THR A 69 -26.41 37.98 -10.71
C THR A 69 -27.80 38.63 -10.53
N PRO A 70 -28.88 38.16 -11.18
CA PRO A 70 -30.21 38.69 -10.94
C PRO A 70 -30.88 37.99 -9.74
N THR A 71 -31.37 38.80 -8.81
CA THR A 71 -32.24 38.42 -7.68
C THR A 71 -33.68 38.30 -8.19
N ILE A 72 -34.33 37.15 -7.95
CA ILE A 72 -35.78 37.02 -8.11
C ILE A 72 -36.43 37.27 -6.75
N GLU A 73 -37.11 38.40 -6.62
CA GLU A 73 -38.02 38.71 -5.51
C GLU A 73 -39.37 38.02 -5.75
N THR A 74 -39.91 37.36 -4.73
CA THR A 74 -41.32 36.97 -4.69
C THR A 74 -41.99 37.71 -3.54
N THR A 75 -42.82 38.67 -3.92
CA THR A 75 -43.74 39.42 -3.05
C THR A 75 -44.89 38.51 -2.61
N THR A 76 -45.17 38.46 -1.31
CA THR A 76 -46.43 37.93 -0.78
C THR A 76 -47.08 39.00 0.09
N GLU A 77 -48.28 39.43 -0.32
CA GLU A 77 -49.14 40.38 0.38
C GLU A 77 -49.64 39.82 1.71
N ILE A 78 -49.79 40.72 2.70
CA ILE A 78 -50.44 40.47 3.99
C ILE A 78 -51.93 40.82 3.84
N PRO A 79 -52.87 39.95 4.24
CA PRO A 79 -54.16 40.38 4.73
C PRO A 79 -54.24 40.23 6.26
N ASP A 80 -54.89 41.22 6.83
CA ASP A 80 -55.02 41.51 8.25
C ASP A 80 -55.99 40.57 8.98
N SER A 81 -55.92 40.65 10.31
CA SER A 81 -56.50 39.80 11.34
C SER A 81 -57.97 39.36 11.18
N SER A 82 -58.26 38.11 11.55
CA SER A 82 -59.49 37.79 12.30
C SER A 82 -59.26 36.59 13.22
N SER A 83 -59.71 36.76 14.46
CA SER A 83 -59.63 35.84 15.58
C SER A 83 -60.38 34.52 15.33
N THR A 84 -59.72 33.40 15.58
CA THR A 84 -60.43 32.13 15.78
C THR A 84 -59.81 31.30 16.90
N VAL A 85 -60.65 31.11 17.91
CA VAL A 85 -60.61 30.24 19.09
C VAL A 85 -59.68 29.03 18.97
N SER A 86 -58.69 28.96 19.87
CA SER A 86 -57.87 27.77 20.11
C SER A 86 -58.74 26.61 20.57
N THR A 87 -58.86 25.58 19.74
CA THR A 87 -59.35 24.27 20.16
C THR A 87 -58.13 23.37 20.29
N THR A 88 -57.73 23.09 21.52
CA THR A 88 -56.62 22.20 21.84
C THR A 88 -57.01 20.77 21.46
N THR A 89 -56.67 20.35 20.24
CA THR A 89 -56.57 18.93 19.91
C THR A 89 -55.15 18.49 20.23
N THR A 90 -54.99 17.81 21.36
CA THR A 90 -53.76 17.11 21.72
C THR A 90 -53.55 15.95 20.74
N SER A 91 -53.01 16.25 19.56
CA SER A 91 -52.40 15.27 18.70
C SER A 91 -51.12 14.83 19.39
N THR A 92 -51.15 13.68 20.05
CA THR A 92 -49.93 12.99 20.45
C THR A 92 -49.24 12.53 19.16
N GLU A 93 -48.42 13.41 18.59
CA GLU A 93 -47.42 13.00 17.62
C GLU A 93 -46.61 11.87 18.28
N PRO A 94 -46.44 10.70 17.63
CA PRO A 94 -45.56 9.67 18.19
C PRO A 94 -44.20 10.33 18.45
N PRO A 95 -43.52 10.02 19.56
CA PRO A 95 -42.26 10.68 19.90
C PRO A 95 -41.37 10.66 18.67
N GLY A 96 -41.08 11.86 18.13
CA GLY A 96 -40.28 12.01 16.94
C GLY A 96 -39.02 11.18 17.14
N GLY A 97 -38.78 10.24 16.21
CA GLY A 97 -37.53 9.50 16.21
C GLY A 97 -36.35 10.48 16.24
N PRO A 98 -35.15 10.03 16.66
CA PRO A 98 -33.99 10.92 16.73
C PRO A 98 -33.89 11.72 15.42
N GLU A 99 -33.94 13.04 15.55
CA GLU A 99 -33.85 13.95 14.42
C GLU A 99 -32.51 13.69 13.72
N LEU A 100 -32.55 13.56 12.39
CA LEU A 100 -31.34 13.34 11.61
C LEU A 100 -30.50 14.63 11.67
N ASP A 101 -29.41 14.60 12.42
CA ASP A 101 -28.45 15.71 12.51
C ASP A 101 -27.12 15.36 11.82
N LEU A 102 -26.32 16.38 11.54
CA LEU A 102 -25.04 16.18 10.87
C LEU A 102 -24.09 15.31 11.71
N GLU A 103 -24.14 15.44 13.04
CA GLU A 103 -23.29 14.68 13.95
C GLU A 103 -23.60 13.19 13.96
N SER A 104 -24.87 12.80 13.86
CA SER A 104 -25.28 11.40 13.74
C SER A 104 -24.91 10.79 12.38
N ILE A 105 -24.85 11.59 11.32
CA ILE A 105 -24.34 11.14 10.02
C ILE A 105 -22.81 10.97 10.07
N ILE A 106 -22.07 11.97 10.53
CA ILE A 106 -20.60 11.94 10.62
C ILE A 106 -20.14 10.89 11.63
N GLY A 107 -20.84 10.77 12.75
CA GLY A 107 -20.60 9.78 13.80
C GLY A 107 -21.06 8.37 13.45
N GLU A 108 -21.48 8.13 12.21
CA GLU A 108 -21.85 6.81 11.69
C GLU A 108 -23.00 6.14 12.47
N ALA A 109 -23.84 6.91 13.17
CA ALA A 109 -24.94 6.38 14.00
C ALA A 109 -25.98 5.59 13.18
N PHE A 110 -26.05 5.86 11.89
CA PHE A 110 -26.93 5.18 10.92
C PHE A 110 -26.16 4.31 9.92
N SER A 111 -24.86 4.10 10.12
CA SER A 111 -24.10 3.18 9.27
C SER A 111 -24.63 1.75 9.47
N PRO A 112 -24.98 1.04 8.40
CA PRO A 112 -25.39 -0.35 8.53
C PRO A 112 -24.21 -1.17 9.08
N PRO A 113 -24.47 -2.14 9.96
CA PRO A 113 -23.40 -3.01 10.44
C PRO A 113 -22.77 -3.72 9.24
N SER A 114 -21.45 -3.65 9.14
CA SER A 114 -20.71 -4.41 8.14
C SER A 114 -20.60 -5.86 8.58
N PHE A 115 -20.68 -6.78 7.61
CA PHE A 115 -20.40 -8.19 7.83
C PHE A 115 -19.08 -8.55 7.14
N ASP A 116 -18.00 -8.57 7.91
CA ASP A 116 -16.66 -8.90 7.43
C ASP A 116 -16.45 -10.42 7.48
N ALA A 117 -16.90 -11.10 6.42
CA ALA A 117 -16.78 -12.54 6.28
C ALA A 117 -16.27 -12.95 4.91
N THR A 118 -15.41 -13.96 4.89
CA THR A 118 -14.83 -14.50 3.65
C THR A 118 -14.96 -16.01 3.61
N TRP A 119 -15.42 -16.54 2.48
CA TRP A 119 -15.46 -17.97 2.24
C TRP A 119 -14.05 -18.57 2.22
N SER A 120 -13.90 -19.69 2.89
CA SER A 120 -12.63 -20.40 3.00
C SER A 120 -12.58 -21.56 2.00
N THR A 121 -13.05 -22.75 2.39
CA THR A 121 -13.34 -23.87 1.48
C THR A 121 -14.49 -24.71 2.02
N GLY A 122 -15.30 -25.28 1.12
CA GLY A 122 -16.47 -26.07 1.50
C GLY A 122 -17.44 -25.25 2.36
N ASN A 123 -17.77 -25.77 3.54
CA ASN A 123 -18.78 -25.20 4.43
C ASN A 123 -18.21 -24.23 5.48
N ASN A 124 -16.98 -23.75 5.27
CA ASN A 124 -16.28 -22.91 6.24
C ASN A 124 -16.26 -21.45 5.79
N VAL A 125 -16.62 -20.57 6.72
CA VAL A 125 -16.55 -19.11 6.59
C VAL A 125 -15.59 -18.57 7.62
N ILE A 126 -14.83 -17.55 7.26
CA ILE A 126 -13.98 -16.85 8.19
C ILE A 126 -14.69 -15.58 8.58
N ILE A 127 -14.80 -15.36 9.87
CA ILE A 127 -15.48 -14.22 10.44
C ILE A 127 -14.53 -13.51 11.40
N ARG A 128 -14.73 -12.21 11.53
CA ARG A 128 -14.16 -11.43 12.61
C ARG A 128 -15.16 -11.37 13.76
N ALA A 129 -14.79 -11.92 14.91
CA ALA A 129 -15.62 -11.90 16.11
C ALA A 129 -15.70 -10.48 16.71
N GLU A 130 -16.65 -10.24 17.62
CA GLU A 130 -16.85 -8.93 18.26
C GLU A 130 -15.62 -8.47 19.07
N ASN A 131 -14.86 -9.41 19.64
CA ASN A 131 -13.60 -9.12 20.32
C ASN A 131 -12.43 -8.81 19.34
N GLY A 132 -12.70 -8.90 18.04
CA GLY A 132 -11.76 -8.72 16.93
C GLY A 132 -10.92 -9.94 16.59
N ASP A 133 -11.11 -11.08 17.29
CA ASP A 133 -10.46 -12.34 16.96
C ASP A 133 -10.90 -12.81 15.57
N LEU A 134 -10.04 -13.58 14.93
CA LEU A 134 -10.35 -14.27 13.70
C LEU A 134 -10.74 -15.68 13.96
N GLU A 135 -11.86 -16.08 13.37
CA GLU A 135 -12.47 -17.37 13.63
C GLU A 135 -12.90 -18.04 12.33
N LEU A 136 -12.71 -19.35 12.28
CA LEU A 136 -13.24 -20.22 11.23
C LEU A 136 -14.54 -20.82 11.76
N TYR A 137 -15.64 -20.44 11.13
CA TYR A 137 -16.98 -20.94 11.41
C TYR A 137 -17.35 -22.04 10.41
N ASP A 138 -17.65 -23.24 10.90
CA ASP A 138 -18.22 -24.33 10.12
C ASP A 138 -19.75 -24.26 10.21
N ILE A 139 -20.39 -24.00 9.05
CA ILE A 139 -21.83 -23.79 8.96
C ILE A 139 -22.62 -25.07 9.25
N GLU A 140 -22.12 -26.23 8.81
CA GLU A 140 -22.84 -27.50 8.98
C GLU A 140 -22.70 -28.04 10.40
N ALA A 141 -21.49 -27.99 10.94
CA ALA A 141 -21.24 -28.44 12.31
C ALA A 141 -21.72 -27.44 13.37
N ASN A 142 -21.98 -26.19 12.96
CA ASN A 142 -22.26 -25.06 13.86
C ASN A 142 -21.18 -24.91 14.95
N THR A 143 -19.91 -24.95 14.52
CA THR A 143 -18.76 -24.84 15.42
C THR A 143 -17.81 -23.75 14.96
N THR A 144 -17.09 -23.17 15.92
CA THR A 144 -16.14 -22.08 15.67
C THR A 144 -14.76 -22.46 16.17
N LYS A 145 -13.74 -22.31 15.34
CA LYS A 145 -12.32 -22.45 15.71
C LYS A 145 -11.63 -21.10 15.60
N ARG A 146 -11.08 -20.59 16.70
CA ARG A 146 -10.22 -19.40 16.66
C ARG A 146 -8.95 -19.68 15.85
N LEU A 147 -8.65 -18.79 14.90
CA LEU A 147 -7.48 -18.81 14.05
C LEU A 147 -6.37 -17.93 14.62
N VAL A 148 -6.66 -16.66 14.89
CA VAL A 148 -5.70 -15.65 15.36
C VAL A 148 -6.38 -14.74 16.36
N THR A 149 -5.71 -14.46 17.47
CA THR A 149 -6.18 -13.48 18.46
C THR A 149 -6.05 -12.06 17.95
N ASN A 150 -6.98 -11.18 18.31
CA ASN A 150 -6.89 -9.76 18.02
C ASN A 150 -5.61 -9.19 18.64
N THR A 151 -4.63 -8.92 17.81
CA THR A 151 -3.61 -7.92 18.08
C THR A 151 -3.97 -6.74 17.20
N SER A 152 -3.91 -5.52 17.73
CA SER A 152 -4.32 -4.26 17.06
C SER A 152 -3.63 -3.98 15.70
N GLU A 153 -2.76 -4.88 15.29
CA GLU A 153 -1.87 -4.89 14.15
C GLU A 153 -2.33 -5.85 13.04
N VAL A 154 -3.45 -6.57 13.19
CA VAL A 154 -3.88 -7.61 12.23
C VAL A 154 -5.09 -7.15 11.41
N ARG A 155 -4.84 -6.62 10.21
CA ARG A 155 -5.86 -6.43 9.17
C ARG A 155 -5.65 -7.49 8.07
N ILE A 156 -6.70 -8.25 7.77
CA ILE A 156 -6.64 -9.32 6.75
C ILE A 156 -7.19 -8.78 5.43
N SER A 157 -6.59 -9.21 4.33
CA SER A 157 -7.21 -9.16 3.02
C SER A 157 -7.63 -10.53 2.47
N LYS A 158 -7.01 -11.65 2.89
CA LYS A 158 -7.33 -13.00 2.37
C LYS A 158 -6.85 -14.14 3.29
N TYR A 159 -7.62 -15.21 3.41
CA TYR A 159 -7.19 -16.48 4.01
C TYR A 159 -7.31 -17.61 2.99
N THR A 160 -6.43 -18.60 3.06
CA THR A 160 -6.54 -19.82 2.27
C THR A 160 -6.42 -21.06 3.17
N ARG A 161 -7.50 -21.85 3.25
CA ARG A 161 -7.55 -23.05 4.09
C ARG A 161 -6.56 -24.12 3.68
N LYS A 162 -6.11 -24.12 2.42
CA LYS A 162 -5.24 -25.16 1.88
C LYS A 162 -3.92 -25.30 2.65
N LEU A 163 -3.53 -24.31 3.46
CA LEU A 163 -2.16 -24.20 3.97
C LEU A 163 -2.03 -24.05 5.49
N HIS A 164 -3.12 -23.87 6.24
CA HIS A 164 -3.07 -23.45 7.67
C HIS A 164 -2.29 -22.13 7.90
N PHE A 165 -2.11 -21.31 6.87
CA PHE A 165 -1.47 -20.00 6.98
C PHE A 165 -2.48 -18.87 6.74
N LEU A 166 -2.49 -17.89 7.62
CA LEU A 166 -3.21 -16.63 7.46
C LEU A 166 -2.27 -15.55 6.94
N PHE A 167 -2.75 -14.77 6.00
CA PHE A 167 -2.07 -13.58 5.52
C PHE A 167 -2.54 -12.33 6.26
N VAL A 168 -1.59 -11.55 6.74
CA VAL A 168 -1.86 -10.33 7.47
C VAL A 168 -1.01 -9.21 6.92
N TYR A 169 -1.63 -8.04 6.78
CA TYR A 169 -0.89 -6.80 6.63
C TYR A 169 -1.03 -5.94 7.89
N ILE A 170 0.08 -5.34 8.29
CA ILE A 170 0.23 -4.72 9.62
C ILE A 170 -0.05 -3.21 9.58
N PHE A 171 0.47 -2.55 8.55
CA PHE A 171 0.29 -1.12 8.31
C PHE A 171 -0.10 -0.94 6.85
N ASN A 172 -1.12 -0.13 6.55
CA ASN A 172 -1.42 0.25 5.18
C ASN A 172 -1.34 1.77 4.99
N PHE A 173 -0.78 2.18 3.85
CA PHE A 173 -0.85 3.55 3.37
C PHE A 173 -1.56 3.53 2.03
N GLN A 174 -2.76 4.09 1.99
CA GLN A 174 -3.53 4.21 0.76
C GLN A 174 -2.73 5.03 -0.27
N VAL A 175 -2.69 4.56 -1.52
CA VAL A 175 -2.04 5.25 -2.64
C VAL A 175 -3.10 5.88 -3.53
N TYR A 176 -3.94 5.06 -4.18
CA TYR A 176 -5.12 5.49 -4.95
C TYR A 176 -6.41 4.88 -4.38
N ARG A 177 -7.40 4.47 -5.19
CA ARG A 177 -8.67 3.91 -4.66
C ARG A 177 -8.52 2.50 -4.09
N HIS A 178 -7.70 1.66 -4.71
CA HIS A 178 -7.54 0.24 -4.37
C HIS A 178 -6.12 -0.09 -3.92
N SER A 179 -5.13 0.65 -4.38
CA SER A 179 -3.74 0.43 -4.06
C SER A 179 -3.38 0.97 -2.68
N PHE A 180 -2.53 0.22 -2.00
CA PHE A 180 -1.96 0.59 -0.72
C PHE A 180 -0.59 -0.07 -0.56
N LEU A 181 0.28 0.58 0.21
CA LEU A 181 1.55 0.02 0.64
C LEU A 181 1.36 -0.69 1.98
N ALA A 182 1.92 -1.90 2.13
CA ALA A 182 1.84 -2.57 3.42
C ALA A 182 3.02 -3.48 3.78
N LEU A 183 3.19 -3.70 5.09
CA LEU A 183 4.07 -4.73 5.63
C LEU A 183 3.29 -6.03 5.78
N TYR A 184 3.83 -7.11 5.23
CA TYR A 184 3.12 -8.38 5.14
C TYR A 184 3.78 -9.47 5.98
N SER A 185 2.94 -10.28 6.62
CA SER A 185 3.35 -11.47 7.36
C SER A 185 2.37 -12.63 7.14
N SER A 186 2.92 -13.84 7.19
CA SER A 186 2.17 -15.09 7.13
C SER A 186 2.20 -15.75 8.51
N ILE A 187 1.03 -16.04 9.09
CA ILE A 187 0.88 -16.66 10.41
C ILE A 187 0.49 -18.11 10.23
N ASN A 188 1.25 -19.04 10.80
CA ASN A 188 0.82 -20.42 10.93
C ASN A 188 -0.22 -20.52 12.06
N VAL A 189 -1.43 -20.98 11.74
CA VAL A 189 -2.56 -21.02 12.67
C VAL A 189 -2.35 -22.03 13.79
N ASP A 190 -1.67 -23.14 13.53
CA ASP A 190 -1.51 -24.22 14.49
C ASP A 190 -0.37 -23.93 15.48
N SER A 191 0.76 -23.42 15.00
CA SER A 191 1.90 -23.07 15.84
C SER A 191 1.87 -21.63 16.37
N GLN A 192 0.99 -20.78 15.83
CA GLN A 192 0.91 -19.34 16.11
C GLN A 192 2.22 -18.59 15.81
N THR A 193 3.07 -19.15 14.94
CA THR A 193 4.34 -18.52 14.52
C THR A 193 4.15 -17.71 13.25
N SER A 194 4.71 -16.50 13.21
CA SER A 194 4.66 -15.61 12.04
C SER A 194 5.96 -15.59 11.25
N VAL A 195 5.86 -15.53 9.92
CA VAL A 195 6.97 -15.31 8.99
C VAL A 195 6.71 -14.02 8.21
N SER A 196 7.58 -13.04 8.33
CA SER A 196 7.48 -11.79 7.56
C SER A 196 7.83 -12.03 6.09
N ILE A 197 7.13 -11.35 5.20
CA ILE A 197 7.38 -11.38 3.76
C ILE A 197 8.15 -10.11 3.41
N VAL A 198 9.41 -10.27 3.03
CA VAL A 198 10.33 -9.15 2.73
C VAL A 198 11.15 -9.46 1.46
N PRO A 199 11.56 -8.44 0.69
CA PRO A 199 12.50 -8.62 -0.41
C PRO A 199 13.89 -9.05 0.10
N PRO A 200 14.73 -9.67 -0.76
CA PRO A 200 16.08 -10.10 -0.40
C PRO A 200 16.94 -8.96 0.16
N GLY A 201 17.74 -9.27 1.18
CA GLY A 201 18.67 -8.32 1.79
C GLY A 201 18.06 -7.29 2.76
N LEU A 202 16.73 -7.25 2.91
CA LEU A 202 16.08 -6.42 3.93
C LEU A 202 15.73 -7.22 5.19
N SER A 203 15.75 -6.54 6.33
CA SER A 203 15.35 -7.11 7.61
C SER A 203 13.88 -6.81 7.89
N THR A 204 13.22 -7.67 8.67
CA THR A 204 11.82 -7.48 9.11
C THR A 204 11.61 -6.25 10.00
N ARG A 205 12.69 -5.60 10.45
CA ARG A 205 12.65 -4.39 11.28
C ARG A 205 12.88 -3.11 10.51
N SER A 206 13.15 -3.16 9.20
CA SER A 206 13.27 -1.93 8.41
C SER A 206 11.88 -1.49 7.94
N ASN A 207 11.58 -0.20 8.12
CA ASN A 207 10.43 0.47 7.50
C ASN A 207 10.58 0.59 5.96
N GLU A 208 11.46 -0.21 5.37
CA GLU A 208 11.81 -0.20 3.95
C GLU A 208 11.10 -1.33 3.19
N ALA A 209 10.47 -2.29 3.88
CA ALA A 209 9.85 -3.46 3.24
C ALA A 209 8.36 -3.29 2.91
N PHE A 210 7.90 -2.06 2.64
CA PHE A 210 6.52 -1.82 2.21
C PHE A 210 6.29 -2.38 0.80
N LEU A 211 5.45 -3.41 0.70
CA LEU A 211 5.09 -4.04 -0.56
C LEU A 211 3.83 -3.39 -1.12
N GLN A 212 3.76 -3.30 -2.45
CA GLN A 212 2.67 -2.65 -3.18
C GLN A 212 1.51 -3.60 -3.48
N ASN A 213 1.81 -4.90 -3.57
CA ASN A 213 0.83 -5.95 -3.79
C ASN A 213 1.42 -7.30 -3.39
N LEU A 214 0.58 -8.27 -3.06
CA LEU A 214 0.96 -9.66 -2.82
C LEU A 214 -0.20 -10.60 -3.13
N VAL A 215 0.08 -11.66 -3.87
CA VAL A 215 -0.87 -12.72 -4.20
C VAL A 215 -0.32 -14.10 -3.89
N TRP A 216 -1.20 -14.96 -3.39
CA TRP A 216 -0.89 -16.38 -3.15
C TRP A 216 -0.92 -17.17 -4.45
N GLY A 217 0.00 -18.14 -4.55
CA GLY A 217 -0.07 -19.20 -5.55
C GLY A 217 -1.22 -20.18 -5.26
N PRO A 218 -1.61 -21.00 -6.25
CA PRO A 218 -2.75 -21.91 -6.13
C PRO A 218 -2.47 -23.18 -5.29
N SER A 219 -1.20 -23.47 -5.00
CA SER A 219 -0.75 -24.66 -4.29
C SER A 219 0.44 -24.38 -3.37
N GLY A 220 0.48 -25.03 -2.21
CA GLY A 220 1.54 -24.82 -1.22
C GLY A 220 1.59 -23.36 -0.76
N THR A 221 2.68 -22.96 -0.11
CA THR A 221 2.85 -21.59 0.39
C THR A 221 3.58 -20.68 -0.58
N ALA A 222 3.48 -20.98 -1.87
CA ALA A 222 4.03 -20.14 -2.92
C ALA A 222 3.29 -18.79 -2.97
N LEU A 223 4.02 -17.71 -3.24
CA LEU A 223 3.45 -16.37 -3.36
C LEU A 223 4.29 -15.51 -4.30
N ALA A 224 3.68 -14.45 -4.80
CA ALA A 224 4.37 -13.39 -5.52
C ALA A 224 4.00 -12.04 -4.89
N PHE A 225 4.93 -11.09 -4.89
CA PHE A 225 4.73 -9.75 -4.35
C PHE A 225 5.44 -8.71 -5.18
N VAL A 226 5.02 -7.45 -5.02
CA VAL A 226 5.59 -6.31 -5.74
C VAL A 226 6.26 -5.37 -4.77
N TYR A 227 7.53 -5.06 -5.03
CA TYR A 227 8.35 -4.14 -4.26
C TYR A 227 9.12 -3.23 -5.21
N LEU A 228 9.01 -1.91 -5.02
CA LEU A 228 9.61 -0.88 -5.89
C LEU A 228 9.31 -1.15 -7.38
N ASN A 229 8.03 -1.39 -7.68
CA ASN A 229 7.52 -1.74 -9.01
C ASN A 229 8.14 -2.97 -9.66
N ASN A 230 8.81 -3.83 -8.88
CA ASN A 230 9.37 -5.08 -9.35
C ASN A 230 8.70 -6.28 -8.70
N ILE A 231 8.50 -7.32 -9.50
CA ILE A 231 7.87 -8.56 -9.07
C ILE A 231 8.93 -9.47 -8.44
N TYR A 232 8.57 -10.07 -7.32
CA TYR A 232 9.32 -11.10 -6.64
C TYR A 232 8.45 -12.33 -6.44
N TYR A 233 9.06 -13.50 -6.48
CA TYR A 233 8.41 -14.79 -6.31
C TYR A 233 9.08 -15.59 -5.20
N LYS A 234 8.28 -16.25 -4.36
CA LYS A 234 8.71 -17.24 -3.38
C LYS A 234 7.99 -18.55 -3.69
N SER A 235 8.73 -19.62 -3.93
CA SER A 235 8.14 -20.95 -4.11
C SER A 235 7.59 -21.56 -2.82
N ASN A 236 8.04 -21.08 -1.67
CA ASN A 236 7.44 -21.33 -0.36
C ASN A 236 7.90 -20.24 0.64
N LEU A 237 7.34 -20.22 1.85
CA LEU A 237 7.67 -19.22 2.88
C LEU A 237 9.14 -19.24 3.33
N THR A 238 9.78 -20.40 3.34
CA THR A 238 11.16 -20.59 3.84
C THR A 238 12.23 -20.23 2.81
N ASN A 239 11.91 -20.29 1.52
CA ASN A 239 12.84 -19.98 0.45
C ASN A 239 13.07 -18.47 0.33
N GLU A 240 14.26 -18.06 -0.09
CA GLU A 240 14.52 -16.66 -0.43
C GLU A 240 13.64 -16.23 -1.62
N ALA A 241 13.28 -14.95 -1.67
CA ALA A 241 12.49 -14.41 -2.77
C ALA A 241 13.37 -14.23 -4.02
N GLN A 242 12.92 -14.75 -5.15
CA GLN A 242 13.55 -14.53 -6.44
C GLN A 242 12.95 -13.29 -7.11
N GLN A 243 13.79 -12.37 -7.55
CA GLN A 243 13.35 -11.23 -8.36
C GLN A 243 13.01 -11.70 -9.80
N ILE A 244 11.80 -11.40 -10.26
CA ILE A 244 11.30 -11.76 -11.59
C ILE A 244 11.52 -10.61 -12.58
N THR A 245 11.35 -9.37 -12.16
CA THR A 245 11.55 -8.18 -13.02
C THR A 245 12.58 -7.24 -12.42
N THR A 246 13.30 -6.51 -13.28
CA THR A 246 14.27 -5.47 -12.88
C THR A 246 13.99 -4.12 -13.54
N SER A 247 12.99 -4.04 -14.41
CA SER A 247 12.61 -2.84 -15.17
C SER A 247 11.79 -1.83 -14.38
N GLY A 248 11.30 -2.20 -13.19
CA GLY A 248 10.44 -1.36 -12.37
C GLY A 248 11.10 -0.03 -12.04
N GLN A 249 10.35 1.05 -12.25
CA GLN A 249 10.75 2.40 -11.94
C GLN A 249 9.58 3.09 -11.24
N LEU A 250 9.79 3.55 -10.02
CA LEU A 250 8.77 4.24 -9.23
C LEU A 250 8.13 5.37 -10.06
N ASP A 251 6.80 5.44 -10.00
CA ASP A 251 5.98 6.44 -10.68
C ASP A 251 6.13 6.50 -12.22
N VAL A 252 6.69 5.46 -12.86
CA VAL A 252 6.91 5.42 -14.32
C VAL A 252 6.67 4.05 -14.94
N ILE A 253 7.28 2.98 -14.42
CA ILE A 253 7.16 1.63 -14.97
C ILE A 253 6.70 0.72 -13.85
N TYR A 254 5.53 0.11 -14.03
CA TYR A 254 4.86 -0.73 -13.05
C TYR A 254 4.80 -2.16 -13.55
N ASN A 255 5.30 -3.12 -12.76
CA ASN A 255 5.19 -4.54 -13.08
C ASN A 255 4.27 -5.25 -12.08
N GLY A 256 3.21 -5.90 -12.54
CA GLY A 256 2.33 -6.70 -11.69
C GLY A 256 1.32 -5.91 -10.84
N ILE A 257 1.35 -4.58 -10.96
CA ILE A 257 0.39 -3.63 -10.40
C ILE A 257 0.04 -2.61 -11.49
N PRO A 258 -1.19 -2.10 -11.53
CA PRO A 258 -1.57 -1.06 -12.47
C PRO A 258 -0.95 0.30 -12.12
N ASP A 259 -0.80 1.15 -13.13
CA ASP A 259 -0.64 2.59 -12.95
C ASP A 259 -2.00 3.24 -12.60
N TRP A 260 -2.03 4.57 -12.45
CA TRP A 260 -3.23 5.27 -12.00
C TRP A 260 -4.45 5.03 -12.90
N VAL A 261 -4.31 5.14 -14.23
CA VAL A 261 -5.48 5.06 -15.12
C VAL A 261 -6.00 3.63 -15.22
N TYR A 262 -5.11 2.63 -15.22
CA TYR A 262 -5.56 1.24 -15.21
C TYR A 262 -6.18 0.83 -13.89
N GLU A 263 -5.73 1.38 -12.76
CA GLU A 263 -6.35 1.10 -11.47
C GLU A 263 -7.77 1.67 -11.42
N GLU A 264 -7.96 2.94 -11.75
CA GLU A 264 -9.22 3.65 -11.55
C GLU A 264 -10.25 3.35 -12.65
N GLU A 265 -9.81 3.36 -13.91
CA GLU A 265 -10.72 3.42 -15.06
C GLU A 265 -10.84 2.10 -15.84
N VAL A 266 -9.86 1.18 -15.70
CA VAL A 266 -9.83 -0.07 -16.49
C VAL A 266 -10.09 -1.31 -15.65
N PHE A 267 -9.33 -1.51 -14.57
CA PHE A 267 -9.40 -2.72 -13.75
C PHE A 267 -10.25 -2.56 -12.49
N SER A 268 -10.38 -1.33 -11.95
CA SER A 268 -10.98 -1.09 -10.63
C SER A 268 -10.39 -2.02 -9.56
N SER A 269 -9.07 -2.18 -9.60
CA SER A 269 -8.31 -3.13 -8.79
C SER A 269 -6.83 -2.75 -8.80
N ASN A 270 -6.10 -3.04 -7.72
CA ASN A 270 -4.65 -2.83 -7.62
C ASN A 270 -3.81 -4.04 -8.10
N ASN A 271 -4.45 -5.08 -8.61
CA ASN A 271 -3.77 -6.32 -8.99
C ASN A 271 -3.65 -6.48 -10.51
N ALA A 272 -2.41 -6.62 -11.00
CA ALA A 272 -2.13 -6.96 -12.40
C ALA A 272 -1.20 -8.19 -12.51
N LEU A 273 -1.39 -9.16 -11.60
CA LEU A 273 -0.55 -10.34 -11.46
C LEU A 273 -1.40 -11.59 -11.17
N TRP A 274 -1.16 -12.67 -11.92
CA TRP A 274 -2.01 -13.86 -11.92
C TRP A 274 -1.19 -15.14 -12.08
N PHE A 275 -1.35 -16.07 -11.15
CA PHE A 275 -0.80 -17.42 -11.30
C PHE A 275 -1.62 -18.26 -12.28
N SER A 276 -0.96 -19.14 -13.04
CA SER A 276 -1.65 -20.24 -13.73
C SER A 276 -2.31 -21.17 -12.71
N ALA A 277 -3.34 -21.92 -13.12
CA ALA A 277 -4.09 -22.79 -12.23
C ALA A 277 -3.24 -23.88 -11.54
N ASP A 278 -2.21 -24.36 -12.22
CA ASP A 278 -1.22 -25.33 -11.72
C ASP A 278 -0.06 -24.67 -10.94
N GLY A 279 0.01 -23.34 -10.93
CA GLY A 279 1.05 -22.57 -10.24
C GLY A 279 2.43 -22.61 -10.90
N THR A 280 2.55 -23.16 -12.12
CA THR A 280 3.85 -23.27 -12.81
C THR A 280 4.24 -22.01 -13.56
N LYS A 281 3.28 -21.12 -13.84
CA LYS A 281 3.48 -19.87 -14.57
C LYS A 281 2.87 -18.69 -13.83
N LEU A 282 3.44 -17.52 -14.10
CA LEU A 282 2.95 -16.24 -13.61
C LEU A 282 2.74 -15.29 -14.80
N ALA A 283 1.50 -14.88 -15.01
CA ALA A 283 1.17 -13.81 -15.93
C ALA A 283 1.17 -12.48 -15.18
N PHE A 284 1.71 -11.44 -15.79
CA PHE A 284 1.63 -10.08 -15.25
C PHE A 284 1.59 -9.05 -16.37
N ALA A 285 0.93 -7.92 -16.12
CA ALA A 285 1.00 -6.77 -16.99
C ALA A 285 2.14 -5.83 -16.56
N THR A 286 2.78 -5.20 -17.54
CA THR A 286 3.71 -4.09 -17.35
C THR A 286 3.11 -2.84 -17.96
N PHE A 287 3.01 -1.78 -17.17
CA PHE A 287 2.52 -0.46 -17.57
C PHE A 287 3.71 0.48 -17.65
N ASN A 288 3.93 1.04 -18.84
CA ASN A 288 5.01 1.98 -19.09
C ASN A 288 4.43 3.37 -19.39
N ASP A 289 4.59 4.24 -18.42
CA ASP A 289 4.07 5.61 -18.45
C ASP A 289 5.13 6.63 -18.86
N THR A 290 6.27 6.21 -19.42
CA THR A 290 7.38 7.12 -19.77
C THR A 290 6.90 8.32 -20.59
N GLU A 291 6.02 8.09 -21.56
CA GLU A 291 5.44 9.11 -22.46
C GLU A 291 4.13 9.73 -21.95
N VAL A 292 3.61 9.26 -20.80
CA VAL A 292 2.40 9.80 -20.18
C VAL A 292 2.77 11.07 -19.43
N ARG A 293 1.99 12.13 -19.67
CA ARG A 293 2.21 13.43 -19.03
C ARG A 293 1.93 13.35 -17.53
N THR A 294 2.67 14.15 -16.75
CA THR A 294 2.53 14.23 -15.30
C THR A 294 1.59 15.37 -14.91
N MET A 295 0.55 15.05 -14.14
CA MET A 295 -0.25 16.01 -13.38
C MET A 295 0.39 16.22 -12.00
N LYS A 296 0.46 17.48 -11.55
CA LYS A 296 0.97 17.83 -10.22
C LYS A 296 -0.18 18.31 -9.35
N VAL A 297 -0.46 17.57 -8.27
CA VAL A 297 -1.49 17.92 -7.28
C VAL A 297 -0.79 18.61 -6.11
N PRO A 298 -1.20 19.84 -5.72
CA PRO A 298 -0.57 20.55 -4.62
C PRO A 298 -0.86 19.85 -3.28
N ARG A 299 0.17 19.74 -2.43
CA ARG A 299 0.10 19.18 -1.08
C ARG A 299 0.58 20.24 -0.08
N TYR A 300 -0.38 20.83 0.64
CA TYR A 300 -0.13 21.88 1.63
C TYR A 300 0.29 21.35 3.01
N GLY A 301 0.08 20.06 3.27
CA GLY A 301 0.50 19.41 4.50
C GLY A 301 -0.29 19.86 5.74
N VAL A 302 0.34 19.73 6.91
CA VAL A 302 -0.28 20.03 8.20
C VAL A 302 -0.07 21.50 8.57
N PRO A 303 -1.14 22.26 8.90
CA PRO A 303 -1.01 23.65 9.34
C PRO A 303 -0.04 23.80 10.52
N GLY A 304 0.88 24.77 10.41
CA GLY A 304 1.87 25.05 11.45
C GLY A 304 3.11 24.15 11.45
N SER A 305 3.20 23.15 10.55
CA SER A 305 4.40 22.34 10.41
C SER A 305 5.47 23.03 9.56
N LEU A 306 6.70 23.11 10.08
CA LEU A 306 7.85 23.64 9.33
C LEU A 306 8.23 22.77 8.13
N GLU A 307 7.92 21.46 8.16
CA GLU A 307 8.15 20.54 7.04
C GLU A 307 7.37 20.95 5.78
N TYR A 308 6.19 21.54 5.97
CA TYR A 308 5.29 21.95 4.89
C TYR A 308 5.23 23.47 4.72
N GLN A 309 6.30 24.18 5.14
CA GLN A 309 6.39 25.64 4.97
C GLN A 309 6.31 26.06 3.49
N TYR A 310 6.79 25.20 2.58
CA TYR A 310 6.69 25.40 1.14
C TYR A 310 5.80 24.33 0.53
N THR A 311 4.93 24.73 -0.41
CA THR A 311 3.98 23.82 -1.05
C THR A 311 4.71 22.69 -1.77
N LEU A 312 4.40 21.47 -1.38
CA LEU A 312 4.88 20.27 -2.06
C LEU A 312 3.90 19.89 -3.17
N HIS A 313 4.33 19.02 -4.07
CA HIS A 313 3.48 18.48 -5.12
C HIS A 313 3.53 16.96 -5.08
N HIS A 314 2.36 16.34 -5.19
CA HIS A 314 2.24 14.92 -5.50
C HIS A 314 2.09 14.79 -7.02
N ALA A 315 3.05 14.13 -7.66
CA ALA A 315 3.10 13.94 -9.09
C ALA A 315 2.44 12.61 -9.48
N ILE A 316 1.51 12.64 -10.42
CA ILE A 316 0.80 11.47 -10.94
C ILE A 316 0.91 11.47 -12.46
N ARG A 317 1.28 10.35 -13.07
CA ARG A 317 1.18 10.21 -14.53
C ARG A 317 -0.28 9.98 -14.89
N TYR A 318 -0.85 10.94 -15.62
CA TYR A 318 -2.29 11.07 -15.79
C TYR A 318 -2.57 11.43 -17.26
N PRO A 319 -3.06 10.48 -18.08
CA PRO A 319 -3.44 10.77 -19.45
C PRO A 319 -4.77 11.52 -19.47
N LYS A 320 -4.75 12.78 -19.92
CA LYS A 320 -5.97 13.52 -20.24
C LYS A 320 -6.51 13.10 -21.61
N PRO A 321 -7.81 13.38 -21.90
CA PRO A 321 -8.37 13.15 -23.22
C PRO A 321 -7.48 13.72 -24.34
N GLY A 322 -7.20 12.90 -25.35
CA GLY A 322 -6.35 13.27 -26.49
C GLY A 322 -4.84 13.29 -26.22
N THR A 323 -4.38 12.78 -25.07
CA THR A 323 -2.94 12.63 -24.76
C THR A 323 -2.51 11.16 -24.74
N THR A 324 -1.20 10.91 -24.75
CA THR A 324 -0.62 9.56 -24.79
C THR A 324 -1.03 8.74 -23.56
N ASN A 325 -1.57 7.54 -23.81
CA ASN A 325 -1.85 6.54 -22.78
C ASN A 325 -0.61 5.73 -22.40
N PRO A 326 -0.62 5.04 -21.25
CA PRO A 326 0.38 4.03 -20.90
C PRO A 326 0.57 3.00 -22.01
N THR A 327 1.82 2.63 -22.30
CA THR A 327 2.09 1.45 -23.13
C THR A 327 2.04 0.20 -22.27
N VAL A 328 1.24 -0.78 -22.67
CA VAL A 328 1.03 -2.01 -21.89
C VAL A 328 1.55 -3.24 -22.62
N THR A 329 2.24 -4.09 -21.88
CA THR A 329 2.60 -5.44 -22.30
C THR A 329 2.14 -6.47 -21.28
N VAL A 330 1.90 -7.70 -21.71
CA VAL A 330 1.61 -8.83 -20.82
C VAL A 330 2.74 -9.84 -20.96
N THR A 331 3.31 -10.26 -19.84
CA THR A 331 4.37 -11.27 -19.82
C THR A 331 3.87 -12.54 -19.14
N ILE A 332 4.13 -13.68 -19.76
CA ILE A 332 3.99 -15.00 -19.13
C ILE A 332 5.38 -15.49 -18.74
N GLN A 333 5.62 -15.61 -17.45
CA GLN A 333 6.86 -16.11 -16.86
C GLN A 333 6.68 -17.58 -16.44
N ASP A 334 7.57 -18.45 -16.91
CA ASP A 334 7.69 -19.81 -16.38
C ASP A 334 8.56 -19.79 -15.12
N LEU A 335 8.03 -20.30 -14.01
CA LEU A 335 8.65 -20.21 -12.69
C LEU A 335 9.69 -21.31 -12.42
N GLY A 336 9.73 -22.36 -13.25
CA GLY A 336 10.71 -23.45 -13.11
C GLY A 336 11.95 -23.23 -13.96
N SER A 337 11.75 -22.79 -15.20
CA SER A 337 12.83 -22.58 -16.19
C SER A 337 13.33 -21.13 -16.24
N ASN A 338 12.59 -20.19 -15.67
CA ASN A 338 12.80 -18.74 -15.80
C ASN A 338 12.66 -18.19 -17.23
N ALA A 339 12.15 -18.98 -18.19
CA ALA A 339 11.82 -18.50 -19.52
C ALA A 339 10.57 -17.60 -19.48
N ASN A 340 10.51 -16.59 -20.37
CA ASN A 340 9.35 -15.72 -20.49
C ASN A 340 8.91 -15.52 -21.95
N THR A 341 7.67 -15.08 -22.10
CA THR A 341 7.09 -14.67 -23.39
C THR A 341 6.32 -13.38 -23.18
N VAL A 342 6.61 -12.38 -24.00
CA VAL A 342 6.01 -11.03 -23.90
C VAL A 342 5.03 -10.83 -25.05
N PHE A 343 3.85 -10.33 -24.71
CA PHE A 343 2.76 -10.01 -25.62
C PHE A 343 2.56 -8.49 -25.61
N SER A 344 2.67 -7.86 -26.77
CA SER A 344 2.32 -6.45 -26.96
C SER A 344 0.85 -6.30 -27.33
N ALA A 345 0.33 -5.09 -27.18
CA ALA A 345 -0.99 -4.75 -27.69
C ALA A 345 -1.12 -5.08 -29.19
N PRO A 346 -2.26 -5.62 -29.65
CA PRO A 346 -2.51 -5.86 -31.07
C PRO A 346 -2.40 -4.58 -31.90
N SER A 347 -1.74 -4.64 -33.05
CA SER A 347 -1.51 -3.47 -33.91
C SER A 347 -2.72 -3.06 -34.76
N ASP A 348 -3.75 -3.91 -34.80
CA ASP A 348 -4.99 -3.76 -35.56
C ASP A 348 -6.08 -2.99 -34.82
N LEU A 349 -5.87 -2.63 -33.54
CA LEU A 349 -6.79 -1.84 -32.73
C LEU A 349 -6.61 -0.31 -32.86
N ASN A 350 -5.79 0.16 -33.81
CA ASN A 350 -5.66 1.58 -34.11
C ASN A 350 -6.84 2.02 -35.01
N GLU A 351 -7.99 2.31 -34.40
CA GLU A 351 -9.10 3.04 -35.05
C GLU A 351 -8.81 4.54 -35.17
#